data_AF-A0A525K259-F1
#
_entry.id   AF-A0A525K259-F1
#
_cell.length_a   1.000
_cell.length_b   1.000
_cell.length_c   1.000
_cell.angle_alpha   90.00
_cell.angle_beta   90.00
_cell.angle_gamma   90.00
#
_symmetry.space_group_name_H-M   'P 1'
#
loop_
_entity.id
_entity.type
_entity.pdbx_description
1 polymer ?
#
loop_
_entity_poly.entity_id
_entity_poly.type
_entity_poly.pdbx_seq_one_letter_code
_entity_poly.pdbx_strand_id
1 'polypeptide(L)'
;MDVPLSVENAGAQPDLWLAPRRARKDRPYCLGRRDRLRGRVAAGGLAVLPDHELLGVYLFRAISRGDDKPLAKKLRARFGSLAAVLGATPEDPAPSAADIDMTRQIVEAGRPLRIAIHDHLIAARDGVAGLTALGLF
;
A
#
# COMPACT_ATOMS: atom_id res chain seq x y z
N MET A 1 -6.29 49.31 18.14
CA MET A 1 -7.14 48.86 17.02
C MET A 1 -6.88 47.39 16.85
N ASP A 2 -7.66 46.55 17.54
CA ASP A 2 -7.60 45.09 17.41
C ASP A 2 -8.44 44.67 16.22
N VAL A 3 -7.78 44.14 15.19
CA VAL A 3 -8.48 43.48 14.08
C VAL A 3 -8.59 42.00 14.46
N PRO A 4 -9.79 41.46 14.73
CA PRO A 4 -9.93 40.04 15.04
C PRO A 4 -9.57 39.23 13.78
N LEU A 5 -8.61 38.31 13.92
CA LEU A 5 -8.28 37.32 12.91
C LEU A 5 -9.45 36.34 12.79
N SER A 6 -10.34 36.58 11.83
CA SER A 6 -11.34 35.61 11.39
C SER A 6 -10.62 34.44 10.71
N VAL A 7 -10.51 33.30 11.40
CA VAL A 7 -10.10 32.05 10.75
C VAL A 7 -11.31 31.48 10.03
N GLU A 8 -11.40 31.69 8.73
CA GLU A 8 -12.37 31.02 7.88
C GLU A 8 -11.88 29.59 7.60
N ASN A 9 -12.74 28.61 7.89
CA ASN A 9 -12.47 27.21 7.63
C ASN A 9 -12.47 26.96 6.11
N ALA A 10 -11.28 26.95 5.51
CA ALA A 10 -11.07 26.60 4.09
C ALA A 10 -11.35 25.12 3.76
N GLY A 11 -11.85 24.32 4.72
CA GLY A 11 -12.16 22.90 4.57
C GLY A 11 -13.53 22.58 3.96
N ALA A 12 -14.16 23.51 3.24
CA ALA A 12 -15.45 23.28 2.59
C ALA A 12 -15.31 22.48 1.28
N GLN A 13 -14.80 21.26 1.38
CA GLN A 13 -15.00 20.21 0.35
C GLN A 13 -15.71 19.01 1.01
N PRO A 14 -17.00 19.15 1.34
CA PRO A 14 -17.76 18.10 2.03
C PRO A 14 -17.85 16.80 1.21
N ASP A 15 -17.76 16.91 -0.11
CA ASP A 15 -17.84 15.85 -1.10
C ASP A 15 -16.58 14.98 -1.19
N LEU A 16 -15.39 15.50 -0.84
CA LEU A 16 -14.15 14.70 -0.81
C LEU A 16 -14.21 13.54 0.21
N TRP A 17 -14.94 13.74 1.32
CA TRP A 17 -15.14 12.73 2.36
C TRP A 17 -16.34 11.82 2.10
N LEU A 18 -17.27 12.27 1.23
CA LEU A 18 -18.50 11.56 0.87
C LEU A 18 -18.36 10.72 -0.40
N ALA A 19 -17.22 10.80 -1.10
CA ALA A 19 -16.93 9.91 -2.21
C ALA A 19 -17.17 8.45 -1.75
N PRO A 20 -18.06 7.70 -2.41
CA PRO A 20 -18.46 6.39 -1.93
C PRO A 20 -17.21 5.52 -1.82
N ARG A 21 -16.80 5.24 -0.57
CA ARG A 21 -15.79 4.22 -0.31
C ARG A 21 -16.31 2.95 -0.97
N ARG A 22 -15.65 2.49 -2.03
CA ARG A 22 -15.96 1.21 -2.66
C ARG A 22 -16.12 0.19 -1.53
N ALA A 23 -17.34 -0.26 -1.29
CA ALA A 23 -17.63 -1.20 -0.23
C ALA A 23 -16.76 -2.43 -0.49
N ARG A 24 -15.76 -2.67 0.36
CA ARG A 24 -14.98 -3.89 0.29
C ARG A 24 -15.98 -5.01 0.59
N LYS A 25 -16.16 -5.94 -0.34
CA LYS A 25 -16.95 -7.16 -0.09
C LYS A 25 -16.42 -7.80 1.19
N ASP A 26 -17.27 -7.86 2.22
CA ASP A 26 -16.99 -8.63 3.44
C ASP A 26 -16.89 -10.10 3.05
N ARG A 27 -15.66 -10.55 2.78
CA ARG A 27 -15.38 -11.95 2.52
C ARG A 27 -15.09 -12.59 3.88
N PRO A 28 -15.92 -13.55 4.36
CA PRO A 28 -15.78 -14.17 5.68
C PRO A 28 -14.38 -14.71 5.97
N TYR A 29 -13.68 -15.14 4.92
CA TYR A 29 -12.36 -15.74 5.00
C TYR A 29 -11.24 -14.76 5.44
N CYS A 30 -11.41 -13.46 5.21
CA CYS A 30 -10.40 -12.43 5.52
C CYS A 30 -10.43 -12.02 7.00
N LEU A 31 -11.62 -12.12 7.62
CA LEU A 31 -11.86 -11.75 9.01
C LEU A 31 -11.04 -12.66 9.95
N GLY A 32 -10.28 -12.03 10.85
CA GLY A 32 -9.46 -12.68 11.87
C GLY A 32 -8.27 -13.50 11.36
N ARG A 33 -7.97 -13.53 10.04
CA ARG A 33 -6.82 -14.31 9.51
C ARG A 33 -5.49 -13.80 10.10
N ARG A 34 -5.34 -12.48 10.18
CA ARG A 34 -4.15 -11.84 10.75
C ARG A 34 -3.94 -12.26 12.20
N ASP A 35 -4.99 -12.25 13.00
CA ASP A 35 -4.91 -12.60 14.41
C ASP A 35 -4.65 -14.10 14.60
N ARG A 36 -5.27 -14.96 13.78
CA ARG A 36 -4.98 -16.41 13.77
C ARG A 36 -3.51 -16.72 13.44
N LEU A 37 -2.95 -16.06 12.42
CA LEU A 37 -1.54 -16.25 12.06
C LEU A 37 -0.61 -15.70 13.14
N ARG A 38 -0.90 -14.52 13.70
CA ARG A 38 -0.14 -13.96 14.83
C ARG A 38 -0.18 -14.88 16.05
N GLY A 39 -1.33 -15.45 16.38
CA GLY A 39 -1.48 -16.40 17.49
C GLY A 39 -0.63 -17.66 17.29
N ARG A 40 -0.63 -18.23 16.09
CA ARG A 40 0.22 -19.38 15.75
C ARG A 40 1.72 -19.06 15.84
N VAL A 41 2.12 -17.88 15.35
CA VAL A 41 3.51 -17.42 15.46
C VAL A 41 3.91 -17.17 16.91
N ALA A 42 3.03 -16.58 17.72
CA ALA A 42 3.29 -16.37 19.14
C ALA A 42 3.43 -17.69 19.91
N ALA A 43 2.65 -18.72 19.55
CA ALA A 43 2.70 -20.02 20.20
C ALA A 43 3.87 -20.91 19.77
N GLY A 44 4.29 -20.85 18.50
CA GLY A 44 5.24 -21.81 17.92
C GLY A 44 6.38 -21.22 17.08
N GLY A 45 6.50 -19.90 17.01
CA GLY A 45 7.50 -19.21 16.17
C GLY A 45 7.14 -19.17 14.68
N LEU A 46 8.08 -18.76 13.84
CA LEU A 46 7.84 -18.64 12.39
C LEU A 46 7.89 -19.99 11.65
N ALA A 47 8.65 -20.96 12.18
CA ALA A 47 8.86 -22.26 11.54
C ALA A 47 7.60 -23.15 11.49
N VAL A 48 6.58 -22.86 12.31
CA VAL A 48 5.30 -23.59 12.28
C VAL A 48 4.36 -23.15 11.17
N LEU A 49 4.72 -22.11 10.41
CA LEU A 49 3.94 -21.64 9.27
C LEU A 49 4.51 -22.19 7.96
N PRO A 50 3.67 -22.71 7.06
CA PRO A 50 4.09 -22.95 5.68
C PRO A 50 4.43 -21.63 4.99
N ASP A 51 5.34 -21.67 4.02
CA ASP A 51 5.92 -20.46 3.41
C ASP A 51 4.92 -19.43 2.89
N HIS A 52 3.78 -19.86 2.35
CA HIS A 52 2.75 -18.95 1.85
C HIS A 52 1.99 -18.23 2.98
N GLU A 53 1.91 -18.83 4.17
CA GLU A 53 1.38 -18.16 5.38
C GLU A 53 2.44 -17.27 6.02
N LEU A 54 3.70 -17.71 6.03
CA LEU A 54 4.83 -16.88 6.46
C LEU A 54 4.95 -15.61 5.60
N LEU A 55 4.75 -15.75 4.28
CA LEU A 55 4.68 -14.61 3.38
C LEU A 55 3.51 -13.68 3.73
N GLY A 56 2.36 -14.22 4.12
CA GLY A 56 1.25 -13.41 4.63
C GLY A 56 1.60 -12.62 5.90
N VAL A 57 2.30 -13.26 6.85
CA VAL A 57 2.82 -12.59 8.06
C VAL A 57 3.76 -11.43 7.69
N TYR A 58 4.62 -11.61 6.69
CA TYR A 58 5.49 -10.55 6.20
C TYR A 58 4.70 -9.42 5.54
N LEU A 59 3.73 -9.75 4.67
CA LEU A 59 2.87 -8.79 3.98
C LEU A 59 2.04 -7.93 4.93
N PHE A 60 1.81 -8.37 6.18
CA PHE A 60 1.18 -7.53 7.17
C PHE A 60 1.94 -6.23 7.47
N ARG A 61 3.25 -6.16 7.20
CA ARG A 61 4.02 -4.93 7.37
C ARG A 61 3.81 -3.95 6.21
N ALA A 62 3.67 -4.46 5.00
CA ALA A 62 3.49 -3.65 3.79
C ALA A 62 2.01 -3.27 3.55
N ILE A 63 1.10 -4.19 3.87
CA ILE A 63 -0.35 -4.04 3.62
C ILE A 63 -1.06 -4.00 4.98
N SER A 64 -1.29 -2.79 5.47
CA SER A 64 -1.94 -2.57 6.77
C SER A 64 -3.40 -3.01 6.79
N ARG A 65 -4.10 -3.06 5.65
CA ARG A 65 -5.54 -3.38 5.55
C ARG A 65 -5.91 -4.17 4.29
N GLY A 66 -6.56 -5.32 4.44
CA GLY A 66 -7.13 -6.09 3.32
C GLY A 66 -6.86 -7.58 3.40
N ASP A 67 -7.24 -8.31 2.35
CA ASP A 67 -6.95 -9.74 2.19
C ASP A 67 -5.58 -9.92 1.53
N ASP A 68 -4.62 -10.42 2.31
CA ASP A 68 -3.26 -10.69 1.87
C ASP A 68 -3.09 -12.10 1.29
N LYS A 69 -4.04 -13.02 1.53
CA LYS A 69 -3.91 -14.42 1.09
C LYS A 69 -3.82 -14.55 -0.44
N PRO A 70 -4.66 -13.87 -1.26
CA PRO A 70 -4.56 -13.96 -2.70
C PRO A 70 -3.20 -13.48 -3.21
N LEU A 71 -2.65 -12.43 -2.59
CA LEU A 71 -1.35 -11.90 -2.96
C LEU A 71 -0.23 -12.87 -2.58
N ALA A 72 -0.23 -13.39 -1.35
CA ALA A 72 0.75 -14.38 -0.91
C ALA A 72 0.74 -15.63 -1.80
N LYS A 73 -0.44 -16.13 -2.19
CA LYS A 73 -0.57 -17.27 -3.12
C LYS A 73 -0.02 -16.94 -4.51
N LYS A 74 -0.33 -15.76 -5.05
CA LYS A 74 0.18 -15.31 -6.36
C LYS A 74 1.70 -15.18 -6.36
N LEU A 75 2.26 -14.56 -5.32
CA LEU A 75 3.72 -14.41 -5.16
C LEU A 75 4.39 -15.78 -5.05
N ARG A 76 3.86 -16.69 -4.24
CA ARG A 76 4.37 -18.06 -4.13
C ARG A 76 4.33 -18.80 -5.48
N ALA A 77 3.24 -18.66 -6.23
CA ALA A 77 3.09 -19.28 -7.55
C ALA A 77 4.07 -18.70 -8.58
N ARG A 78 4.33 -17.39 -8.53
CA ARG A 78 5.24 -16.72 -9.46
C ARG A 78 6.72 -17.01 -9.19
N PHE A 79 7.13 -16.96 -7.92
CA PHE A 79 8.55 -17.02 -7.55
C PHE A 79 8.98 -18.38 -6.98
N GLY A 80 8.05 -19.29 -6.70
CA GLY A 80 8.33 -20.66 -6.28
C GLY A 80 8.69 -20.82 -4.79
N SER A 81 9.52 -19.94 -4.23
CA SER A 81 9.98 -20.00 -2.83
C SER A 81 9.86 -18.66 -2.09
N LEU A 82 9.87 -18.69 -0.75
CA LEU A 82 9.88 -17.45 0.05
C LEU A 82 11.18 -16.67 -0.16
N ALA A 83 12.32 -17.38 -0.22
CA ALA A 83 13.62 -16.78 -0.50
C ALA A 83 13.64 -16.07 -1.86
N ALA A 84 13.05 -16.68 -2.89
CA ALA A 84 12.94 -16.08 -4.22
C ALA A 84 12.02 -14.84 -4.22
N VAL A 85 10.93 -14.84 -3.44
CA VAL A 85 10.08 -13.64 -3.28
C VAL A 85 10.85 -12.50 -2.60
N LEU A 86 11.60 -12.79 -1.53
CA LEU A 86 12.34 -11.78 -0.78
C LEU A 86 13.56 -11.24 -1.54
N GLY A 87 14.18 -12.06 -2.38
CA GLY A 87 15.28 -11.67 -3.25
C GLY A 87 14.86 -11.10 -4.61
N ALA A 88 13.55 -11.08 -4.91
CA ALA A 88 13.05 -10.56 -6.18
C ALA A 88 13.28 -9.04 -6.24
N THR A 89 13.99 -8.61 -7.28
CA THR A 89 14.13 -7.20 -7.65
C THR A 89 13.23 -6.91 -8.85
N PRO A 90 12.61 -5.72 -8.95
CA PRO A 90 12.05 -5.27 -10.22
C PRO A 90 13.17 -5.29 -11.28
N GLU A 91 12.87 -5.89 -12.43
CA GLU A 91 13.78 -5.86 -13.60
C GLU A 91 13.66 -4.52 -14.33
N ASP A 92 12.43 -4.00 -14.45
CA ASP A 92 12.11 -2.73 -15.11
C ASP A 92 11.60 -1.71 -14.07
N PRO A 93 12.16 -0.48 -14.01
CA PRO A 93 11.66 0.58 -13.14
C PRO A 93 10.37 1.25 -13.66
N ALA A 94 9.84 0.86 -14.83
CA ALA A 94 8.61 1.41 -15.36
C ALA A 94 7.44 1.29 -14.35
N PRO A 95 6.71 2.39 -14.10
CA PRO A 95 5.60 2.37 -13.15
C PRO A 95 4.45 1.52 -13.63
N SER A 96 3.90 0.73 -12.71
CA SER A 96 2.64 0.03 -12.96
C SER A 96 1.45 1.00 -12.87
N ALA A 97 0.30 0.60 -13.43
CA ALA A 97 -0.94 1.36 -13.28
C ALA A 97 -1.31 1.60 -11.81
N ALA A 98 -1.02 0.64 -10.93
CA ALA A 98 -1.28 0.78 -9.50
C ALA A 98 -0.38 1.86 -8.85
N ASP A 99 0.88 1.97 -9.29
CA ASP A 99 1.81 2.99 -8.80
C ASP A 99 1.34 4.38 -9.21
N ILE A 100 0.88 4.53 -10.46
CA ILE A 100 0.34 5.79 -10.99
C ILE A 100 -0.93 6.20 -10.23
N ASP A 101 -1.90 5.30 -10.10
CA ASP A 101 -3.17 5.58 -9.42
C ASP A 101 -2.96 5.97 -7.96
N MET A 102 -2.08 5.25 -7.25
CA MET A 102 -1.73 5.54 -5.87
C MET A 102 -1.04 6.91 -5.74
N THR A 103 -0.10 7.22 -6.63
CA THR A 103 0.64 8.50 -6.60
C THR A 103 -0.29 9.68 -6.80
N ARG A 104 -1.24 9.59 -7.75
CA ARG A 104 -2.25 10.63 -7.96
C ARG A 104 -3.09 10.87 -6.71
N GLN A 105 -3.51 9.80 -6.02
CA GLN A 105 -4.25 9.95 -4.77
C GLN A 105 -3.44 10.66 -3.68
N ILE A 106 -2.13 10.38 -3.58
CA ILE A 106 -1.24 11.04 -2.62
C ILE A 106 -1.03 12.51 -2.98
N VAL A 107 -0.81 12.83 -4.26
CA VAL A 107 -0.66 14.20 -4.76
C VAL A 107 -1.91 15.02 -4.42
N GLU A 108 -3.09 14.50 -4.76
CA GLU A 108 -4.36 15.19 -4.47
C GLU A 108 -4.61 15.34 -2.97
N ALA A 109 -4.26 14.34 -2.16
CA ALA A 109 -4.38 14.43 -0.70
C ALA A 109 -3.41 15.46 -0.07
N GLY A 110 -2.24 15.69 -0.68
CA GLY A 110 -1.25 16.66 -0.21
C GLY A 110 -1.61 18.12 -0.52
N ARG A 111 -2.35 18.37 -1.62
CA ARG A 111 -2.76 19.71 -2.07
C ARG A 111 -3.40 20.59 -0.98
N PRO A 112 -4.46 20.18 -0.26
CA PRO A 112 -5.10 21.03 0.74
C PRO A 112 -4.19 21.33 1.95
N LEU A 113 -3.19 20.48 2.20
CA LEU A 113 -2.22 20.65 3.28
C LEU A 113 -0.99 21.46 2.86
N ARG A 114 -0.92 21.89 1.59
CA ARG A 114 0.27 22.55 0.99
C ARG A 114 1.52 21.68 1.11
N ILE A 115 1.36 20.36 1.06
CA ILE A 115 2.46 19.39 1.01
C ILE A 115 2.65 18.99 -0.45
N ALA A 116 3.76 19.43 -1.04
CA ALA A 116 4.12 19.06 -2.41
C ALA A 116 4.77 17.68 -2.44
N ILE A 117 4.34 16.84 -3.38
CA ILE A 117 5.04 15.61 -3.73
C ILE A 117 6.00 15.97 -4.87
N HIS A 118 7.30 15.91 -4.59
CA HIS A 118 8.32 16.32 -5.56
C HIS A 118 8.55 15.31 -6.67
N ASP A 119 8.57 14.03 -6.31
CA ASP A 119 8.63 12.92 -7.25
C ASP A 119 8.21 11.64 -6.53
N HIS A 120 7.84 10.63 -7.30
CA HIS A 120 7.76 9.26 -6.85
C HIS A 120 8.79 8.45 -7.65
N LEU A 121 9.82 7.96 -6.97
CA LEU A 121 10.89 7.19 -7.60
C LEU A 121 10.65 5.69 -7.44
N ILE A 122 10.69 4.95 -8.55
CA ILE A 122 10.71 3.49 -8.57
C ILE A 122 12.12 3.04 -8.92
N ALA A 123 12.76 2.31 -8.00
CA ALA A 123 14.09 1.76 -8.20
C ALA A 123 14.02 0.28 -8.60
N ALA A 124 14.73 -0.07 -9.66
CA ALA A 124 14.90 -1.42 -10.17
C ALA A 124 16.39 -1.78 -10.23
N ARG A 125 16.71 -3.02 -10.60
CA ARG A 125 18.09 -3.49 -10.70
C ARG A 125 18.96 -2.60 -11.60
N ASP A 126 18.44 -2.25 -12.77
CA ASP A 126 19.19 -1.57 -13.83
C ASP A 126 18.83 -0.08 -13.99
N GLY A 127 18.13 0.51 -13.02
CA GLY A 127 17.80 1.94 -13.09
C GLY A 127 16.75 2.42 -12.12
N VAL A 128 16.42 3.70 -12.23
CA VAL A 128 15.39 4.39 -11.46
C VAL A 128 14.49 5.16 -12.42
N ALA A 129 13.18 5.11 -12.22
CA ALA A 129 12.21 5.93 -12.94
C ALA A 129 11.51 6.89 -11.97
N GLY A 130 11.47 8.18 -12.34
CA GLY A 130 10.69 9.19 -11.64
C GLY A 130 9.36 9.43 -12.34
N LEU A 131 8.26 9.35 -11.62
CA LEU A 131 6.92 9.55 -12.19
C LEU A 131 6.72 10.99 -12.68
N THR A 132 7.35 11.99 -12.06
CA THR A 132 7.33 13.38 -12.55
C THR A 132 8.09 13.54 -13.86
N ALA A 133 9.28 12.92 -13.98
CA ALA A 133 10.07 12.95 -15.22
C ALA A 133 9.34 12.29 -16.41
N LEU A 134 8.44 11.35 -16.12
CA LEU A 134 7.57 10.69 -17.08
C LEU A 134 6.26 11.45 -17.36
N GLY A 135 6.01 12.60 -16.69
CA GLY A 135 4.81 13.41 -16.87
C GLY A 135 3.51 12.75 -16.37
N LEU A 136 3.61 11.88 -15.35
CA LEU A 136 2.48 11.05 -14.91
C LEU A 136 1.57 11.72 -13.86
N PHE A 137 1.99 12.87 -13.32
CA PHE A 137 1.20 13.77 -12.50
C PHE A 137 1.76 15.19 -12.51
#